data_AF-A0A0R1XAN1-F1
#
_entry.id   AF-A0A0R1XAN1-F1
#
_cell.length_a   1.000
_cell.length_b   1.000
_cell.length_c   1.000
_cell.angle_alpha   90.00
_cell.angle_beta   90.00
_cell.angle_gamma   90.00
#
_symmetry.space_group_name_H-M   'P 1'
#
loop_
_entity.id
_entity.type
_entity.pdbx_description
1 polymer ?
#
loop_
_entity_poly.entity_id
_entity_poly.type
_entity_poly.pdbx_seq_one_letter_code
_entity_poly.pdbx_strand_id
1 'polypeptide(L)'
;MNRANVQLNPHGESLFDDPRFTVSPQAHPETVVFVTVADLGFPNGANLPTIFQKAESIGWQLCPLELAVYLRLQWQGQEKSTNNILHKHEAPQGAVTVASPVIDPDPNHPKGFYLRNIDGQLWLRGYICDDEYVFHPEDRFAFIGGK
;
A
#
# COMPACT_ATOMS: atom_id res chain seq x y z
N MET A 1 -0.77 24.64 11.01
CA MET A 1 -1.15 23.32 10.46
C MET A 1 -0.26 23.08 9.25
N ASN A 2 0.75 22.20 9.38
CA ASN A 2 1.62 21.88 8.26
C ASN A 2 0.80 21.01 7.29
N ARG A 3 0.41 21.54 6.12
CA ARG A 3 -0.19 20.71 5.06
C ARG A 3 0.93 19.79 4.58
N ALA A 4 0.79 18.48 4.76
CA ALA A 4 1.83 17.50 4.40
C ALA A 4 2.16 17.44 2.89
N ASN A 5 1.59 18.33 2.07
CA ASN A 5 1.73 18.43 0.62
C ASN A 5 1.72 17.03 -0.03
N VAL A 6 0.75 16.19 0.32
CA VAL A 6 0.60 14.84 -0.22
C VAL A 6 -0.33 14.91 -1.42
N GLN A 7 0.07 14.30 -2.54
CA GLN A 7 -0.72 14.22 -3.77
C GLN A 7 -1.47 12.89 -3.86
N LEU A 8 -2.63 12.91 -4.52
CA LEU A 8 -3.44 11.75 -4.84
C LEU A 8 -3.49 11.53 -6.36
N ASN A 9 -3.74 10.30 -6.79
CA ASN A 9 -4.17 10.00 -8.15
C ASN A 9 -5.69 9.72 -8.18
N PRO A 10 -6.33 9.64 -9.36
CA PRO A 10 -7.78 9.41 -9.44
C PRO A 10 -8.28 8.16 -8.70
N HIS A 11 -7.48 7.08 -8.67
CA HIS A 11 -7.84 5.89 -7.88
C HIS A 11 -7.80 6.15 -6.37
N GLY A 12 -6.85 6.97 -5.90
CA GLY A 12 -6.79 7.36 -4.50
C GLY A 12 -7.95 8.26 -4.10
N GLU A 13 -8.34 9.19 -4.97
CA GLU A 13 -9.56 10.01 -4.80
C GLU A 13 -10.80 9.12 -4.72
N SER A 14 -10.95 8.17 -5.65
CA SER A 14 -12.06 7.22 -5.67
C SER A 14 -12.15 6.36 -4.40
N LEU A 15 -11.02 6.05 -3.75
CA LEU A 15 -11.02 5.33 -2.47
C LEU A 15 -11.54 6.21 -1.32
N PHE A 16 -11.26 7.52 -1.35
CA PHE A 16 -11.81 8.45 -0.35
C PHE A 16 -13.30 8.73 -0.55
N ASP A 17 -13.76 8.73 -1.80
CA ASP A 17 -15.17 8.94 -2.14
C ASP A 17 -16.04 7.69 -1.90
N ASP A 18 -15.41 6.53 -1.69
CA ASP A 18 -16.12 5.28 -1.41
C ASP A 18 -16.72 5.32 0.01
N PRO A 19 -18.05 5.13 0.18
CA PRO A 19 -18.69 5.18 1.50
C PRO A 19 -18.24 4.06 2.45
N ARG A 20 -17.55 3.03 1.93
CA ARG A 20 -16.95 1.95 2.72
C ARG A 20 -15.60 2.35 3.33
N PHE A 21 -14.99 3.45 2.86
CA PHE A 21 -13.83 4.04 3.53
C PHE A 21 -14.28 4.65 4.87
N THR A 22 -13.84 4.03 5.95
CA THR A 22 -14.14 4.48 7.31
C THR A 22 -12.84 4.79 8.05
N VAL A 23 -12.95 5.65 9.06
CA VAL A 23 -11.82 6.02 9.91
C VAL A 23 -12.18 5.69 11.34
N SER A 24 -11.28 5.00 12.01
CA SER A 24 -11.43 4.66 13.42
C SER A 24 -11.60 5.94 14.27
N PRO A 25 -12.60 6.00 15.18
CA PRO A 25 -12.90 7.20 15.95
C PRO A 25 -11.87 7.49 17.06
N GLN A 26 -11.04 6.50 17.40
CA GLN A 26 -10.02 6.59 18.43
C GLN A 26 -8.65 6.30 17.83
N ALA A 27 -7.66 7.12 18.19
CA ALA A 27 -6.28 6.85 17.83
C ALA A 27 -5.73 5.70 18.68
N HIS A 28 -5.10 4.72 18.03
CA HIS A 28 -4.36 3.64 18.68
C HIS A 28 -2.98 3.49 18.02
N PRO A 29 -1.95 3.16 18.80
CA PRO A 29 -0.63 2.90 18.24
C PRO A 29 -0.61 1.53 17.53
N GLU A 30 -0.11 1.51 16.30
CA GLU A 30 0.16 0.29 15.54
C GLU A 30 1.64 0.17 15.23
N THR A 31 2.15 -1.07 15.26
CA THR A 31 3.50 -1.37 14.78
C THR A 31 3.42 -1.77 13.32
N VAL A 32 3.85 -0.89 12.42
CA VAL A 32 3.91 -1.18 10.99
C VAL A 32 5.24 -1.83 10.64
N VAL A 33 5.19 -2.98 9.98
CA VAL A 33 6.37 -3.66 9.43
C VAL A 33 6.42 -3.48 7.92
N PHE A 34 7.62 -3.27 7.39
CA PHE A 34 7.87 -3.14 5.95
C PHE A 34 8.68 -4.34 5.49
N VAL A 35 8.20 -5.05 4.48
CA VAL A 35 8.82 -6.27 3.97
C VAL A 35 8.77 -6.30 2.46
N THR A 36 9.76 -6.94 1.84
CA THR A 36 9.66 -7.27 0.41
C THR A 36 8.84 -8.54 0.20
N VAL A 37 8.35 -8.76 -1.01
CA VAL A 37 7.71 -10.02 -1.40
C VAL A 37 8.68 -11.21 -1.26
N ALA A 38 9.97 -10.99 -1.53
CA ALA A 38 11.02 -11.97 -1.28
C ALA A 38 11.17 -12.32 0.21
N ASP A 39 11.11 -11.33 1.11
CA ASP A 39 11.20 -11.55 2.57
C ASP A 39 10.03 -12.38 3.11
N LEU A 40 8.87 -12.32 2.44
CA LEU A 40 7.71 -13.18 2.74
C LEU A 40 7.91 -14.64 2.29
N GLY A 41 9.00 -14.95 1.59
CA GLY A 41 9.32 -16.29 1.08
C GLY A 41 8.95 -16.51 -0.38
N PHE A 42 8.74 -15.44 -1.16
CA PHE A 42 8.37 -15.50 -2.58
C PHE A 42 9.49 -14.94 -3.49
N PRO A 43 10.58 -15.69 -3.73
CA PRO A 43 11.72 -15.21 -4.51
C PRO A 43 11.41 -14.97 -6.00
N ASN A 44 10.26 -15.45 -6.48
CA ASN A 44 9.79 -15.27 -7.86
C ASN A 44 8.55 -14.36 -7.95
N GLY A 45 8.22 -13.66 -6.86
CA GLY A 45 7.00 -12.86 -6.76
C GLY A 45 5.78 -13.69 -6.35
N ALA A 46 4.69 -12.99 -6.06
CA ALA A 46 3.41 -13.59 -5.70
C ALA A 46 2.25 -12.63 -6.00
N ASN A 47 1.04 -13.18 -6.16
CA ASN A 47 -0.16 -12.37 -6.31
C ASN A 47 -0.68 -11.87 -4.94
N LEU A 48 -1.59 -10.89 -4.99
CA LEU A 48 -2.11 -10.23 -3.79
C LEU A 48 -2.73 -11.21 -2.78
N PRO A 49 -3.60 -12.17 -3.17
CA PRO A 49 -4.17 -13.13 -2.22
C PRO A 49 -3.10 -14.00 -1.54
N THR A 50 -2.09 -14.46 -2.29
CA THR A 50 -1.00 -15.29 -1.73
C THR A 50 -0.14 -14.52 -0.74
N ILE A 51 0.16 -13.24 -1.03
CA ILE A 51 0.89 -12.34 -0.14
C ILE A 51 0.12 -12.14 1.17
N PHE A 52 -1.19 -11.89 1.08
CA PHE A 52 -2.04 -11.66 2.25
C PHE A 52 -2.14 -12.92 3.12
N GLN A 53 -2.43 -14.07 2.51
CA GLN A 53 -2.49 -15.35 3.21
C GLN A 53 -1.16 -15.67 3.92
N LYS A 54 -0.03 -15.36 3.28
CA LYS A 54 1.28 -15.59 3.89
C LYS A 54 1.50 -14.71 5.11
N ALA A 55 1.21 -13.42 5.04
CA ALA A 55 1.33 -12.49 6.16
C ALA A 55 0.47 -12.94 7.35
N GLU A 56 -0.79 -13.33 7.10
CA GLU A 56 -1.68 -13.86 8.13
C GLU A 56 -1.16 -15.16 8.75
N SER A 57 -0.60 -16.07 7.93
CA SER A 57 -0.05 -17.35 8.42
C SER A 57 1.14 -17.19 9.38
N ILE A 58 1.83 -16.05 9.33
CA ILE A 58 2.97 -15.72 10.21
C ILE A 58 2.57 -14.74 11.33
N GLY A 59 1.27 -14.51 11.52
CA GLY A 59 0.73 -13.70 12.61
C GLY A 59 0.70 -12.19 12.34
N TRP A 60 0.96 -11.74 11.12
CA TRP A 60 0.78 -10.35 10.72
C TRP A 60 -0.66 -10.10 10.29
N GLN A 61 -1.07 -8.84 10.34
CA GLN A 61 -2.43 -8.44 10.03
C GLN A 61 -2.45 -7.47 8.84
N LEU A 62 -3.52 -7.56 8.05
CA LEU A 62 -3.81 -6.53 7.06
C LEU A 62 -4.15 -5.21 7.79
N CYS A 63 -3.65 -4.13 7.23
CA CYS A 63 -3.88 -2.77 7.66
C CYS A 63 -5.31 -2.33 7.36
N PRO A 64 -6.02 -1.69 8.31
CA PRO A 64 -7.18 -0.88 7.97
C PRO A 64 -6.83 0.14 6.88
N LEU A 65 -7.75 0.44 5.96
CA LEU A 65 -7.43 1.25 4.78
C LEU A 65 -6.98 2.68 5.16
N GLU A 66 -7.51 3.23 6.24
CA GLU A 66 -7.12 4.52 6.80
C GLU A 66 -5.67 4.56 7.32
N LEU A 67 -5.09 3.40 7.67
CA LEU A 67 -3.70 3.32 8.13
C LEU A 67 -2.74 3.85 7.04
N ALA A 68 -3.04 3.62 5.76
CA ALA A 68 -2.22 4.16 4.67
C ALA A 68 -2.16 5.70 4.69
N VAL A 69 -3.27 6.35 5.05
CA VAL A 69 -3.36 7.81 5.18
C VAL A 69 -2.49 8.29 6.32
N TYR A 70 -2.64 7.69 7.51
CA TYR A 70 -1.84 8.05 8.68
C TYR A 70 -0.35 7.78 8.46
N LEU A 71 -0.02 6.62 7.89
CA LEU A 71 1.35 6.24 7.56
C LEU A 71 1.99 7.28 6.63
N ARG A 72 1.27 7.71 5.59
CA ARG A 72 1.81 8.73 4.68
C ARG A 72 2.03 10.07 5.37
N LEU A 73 1.09 10.51 6.21
CA LEU A 73 1.18 11.80 6.92
C LEU A 73 2.34 11.82 7.92
N GLN A 74 2.62 10.68 8.56
CA GLN A 74 3.68 10.53 9.57
C GLN A 74 5.05 10.24 8.95
N TRP A 75 5.11 9.36 7.95
CA TRP A 75 6.35 8.99 7.29
C TRP A 75 6.62 9.94 6.13
N GLN A 76 7.47 10.97 6.32
CA GLN A 76 7.84 11.91 5.25
C GLN A 76 9.21 11.63 4.64
N GLY A 77 10.01 10.77 5.27
CA GLY A 77 11.37 10.44 4.86
C GLY A 77 11.49 9.28 3.88
N GLN A 78 10.44 8.96 3.12
CA GLN A 78 10.54 7.93 2.07
C GLN A 78 11.54 8.38 1.00
N GLU A 79 12.46 7.49 0.62
CA GLU A 79 13.44 7.77 -0.43
C GLU A 79 12.77 8.09 -1.77
N LYS A 80 13.39 8.98 -2.54
CA LYS A 80 12.88 9.35 -3.87
C LYS A 80 13.00 8.16 -4.82
N SER A 81 11.93 7.88 -5.57
CA SER A 81 12.03 7.01 -6.74
C SER A 81 13.10 7.57 -7.69
N THR A 82 14.02 6.72 -8.16
CA THR A 82 14.99 7.10 -9.20
C THR A 82 14.42 6.93 -10.59
N ASN A 83 13.25 6.27 -10.71
CA ASN A 83 12.45 6.19 -11.92
C ASN A 83 11.14 6.99 -11.79
N ASN A 84 10.97 7.98 -12.66
CA ASN A 84 9.75 8.79 -12.78
C ASN A 84 8.75 8.18 -13.78
N ILE A 85 9.17 7.17 -14.55
CA ILE A 85 8.32 6.49 -15.53
C ILE A 85 7.30 5.64 -14.76
N LEU A 86 6.02 5.86 -15.07
CA LEU A 86 4.95 4.91 -14.78
C LEU A 86 5.10 3.78 -15.79
N HIS A 87 5.89 2.75 -15.46
CA HIS A 87 5.84 1.52 -16.24
C HIS A 87 4.43 0.93 -16.09
N LYS A 88 3.76 0.72 -17.23
CA LYS A 88 2.56 -0.12 -17.24
C LYS A 88 3.06 -1.52 -16.91
N HIS A 89 2.46 -2.17 -15.92
CA HIS A 89 2.65 -3.58 -15.53
C HIS A 89 3.69 -3.91 -14.44
N GLU A 90 4.25 -2.94 -13.72
CA GLU A 90 5.04 -3.23 -12.50
C GLU A 90 4.71 -2.24 -11.37
N ALA A 91 4.99 -2.64 -10.13
CA ALA A 91 4.87 -1.70 -9.02
C ALA A 91 5.99 -0.65 -9.15
N PRO A 92 5.70 0.64 -8.90
CA PRO A 92 6.72 1.65 -9.11
C PRO A 92 7.88 1.49 -8.13
N GLN A 93 9.11 1.68 -8.62
CA GLN A 93 10.30 1.63 -7.78
C GLN A 93 10.19 2.51 -6.52
N GLY A 94 10.51 1.91 -5.37
CA GLY A 94 10.46 2.58 -4.06
C GLY A 94 9.04 2.77 -3.51
N ALA A 95 8.01 2.29 -4.20
CA ALA A 95 6.66 2.25 -3.68
C ALA A 95 6.54 1.29 -2.50
N VAL A 96 5.60 1.58 -1.60
CA VAL A 96 5.18 0.66 -0.54
C VAL A 96 3.68 0.50 -0.62
N THR A 97 3.21 -0.71 -0.93
CA THR A 97 1.79 -1.07 -0.90
C THR A 97 1.37 -1.28 0.54
N VAL A 98 0.31 -0.61 0.99
CA VAL A 98 -0.25 -0.85 2.33
C VAL A 98 -1.23 -2.00 2.20
N ALA A 99 -0.92 -3.13 2.83
CA ALA A 99 -1.70 -4.36 2.68
C ALA A 99 -3.04 -4.22 3.40
N SER A 100 -4.07 -3.75 2.72
CA SER A 100 -5.43 -3.61 3.25
C SER A 100 -6.38 -4.67 2.70
N PRO A 101 -7.44 -5.05 3.45
CA PRO A 101 -8.49 -5.89 2.89
C PRO A 101 -9.06 -5.30 1.60
N VAL A 102 -9.33 -6.15 0.61
CA VAL A 102 -9.98 -5.74 -0.64
C VAL A 102 -11.45 -5.49 -0.38
N ILE A 103 -11.85 -4.22 -0.42
CA ILE A 103 -13.22 -3.78 -0.13
C ILE A 103 -14.18 -4.09 -1.30
N ASP A 104 -13.66 -4.07 -2.53
CA ASP A 104 -14.42 -4.35 -3.74
C ASP A 104 -13.67 -5.34 -4.65
N PRO A 105 -14.25 -6.52 -4.96
CA PRO A 105 -13.58 -7.50 -5.81
C PRO A 105 -13.52 -7.10 -7.29
N ASP A 106 -14.30 -6.13 -7.79
CA ASP A 106 -14.25 -5.72 -9.21
C ASP A 106 -12.82 -5.33 -9.62
N PRO A 107 -12.18 -6.00 -10.60
CA PRO A 107 -10.79 -5.76 -10.98
C PRO A 107 -10.52 -4.33 -11.47
N ASN A 108 -11.56 -3.59 -11.86
CA ASN A 108 -11.46 -2.19 -12.26
C ASN A 108 -11.58 -1.21 -11.08
N HIS A 109 -11.99 -1.69 -9.90
CA HIS A 109 -12.08 -0.88 -8.69
C HIS A 109 -10.75 -0.87 -7.94
N PRO A 110 -10.34 0.27 -7.35
CA PRO A 110 -9.12 0.34 -6.55
C PRO A 110 -9.11 -0.66 -5.39
N LYS A 111 -7.98 -1.35 -5.20
CA LYS A 111 -7.82 -2.39 -4.17
C LYS A 111 -7.29 -1.85 -2.84
N GLY A 112 -6.61 -0.72 -2.88
CA GLY A 112 -6.02 -0.09 -1.70
C GLY A 112 -5.05 1.02 -2.08
N PHE A 113 -4.25 1.45 -1.11
CA PHE A 113 -3.28 2.52 -1.28
C PHE A 113 -1.83 2.01 -1.32
N TYR A 114 -0.98 2.75 -2.03
CA TYR A 114 0.47 2.67 -1.92
C TYR A 114 1.10 4.06 -1.75
N LEU A 115 2.22 4.10 -1.04
CA LEU A 115 3.01 5.30 -0.79
C LEU A 115 4.12 5.39 -1.82
N ARG A 116 4.36 6.59 -2.36
CA ARG A 116 5.48 6.84 -3.28
C ARG A 116 6.05 8.24 -3.05
N ASN A 117 7.33 8.40 -3.34
CA ASN A 117 7.98 9.71 -3.43
C ASN A 117 8.51 9.90 -4.85
N ILE A 118 7.87 10.76 -5.63
CA ILE A 118 8.27 11.06 -7.01
C ILE A 118 8.99 12.40 -7.00
N ASP A 119 10.32 12.37 -7.18
CA ASP A 119 11.16 13.56 -7.22
C ASP A 119 10.96 14.53 -6.02
N GLY A 120 10.80 14.00 -4.81
CA GLY A 120 10.56 14.78 -3.59
C GLY A 120 9.09 15.11 -3.32
N GLN A 121 8.19 14.87 -4.28
CA GLN A 121 6.76 14.97 -4.07
C GLN A 121 6.23 13.68 -3.43
N LEU A 122 5.65 13.77 -2.23
CA LEU A 122 5.02 12.65 -1.56
C LEU A 122 3.63 12.38 -2.15
N TRP A 123 3.34 11.10 -2.35
CA TRP A 123 2.05 10.63 -2.87
C TRP A 123 1.45 9.56 -1.98
N LEU A 124 0.12 9.56 -1.93
CA LEU A 124 -0.72 8.45 -1.51
C LEU A 124 -1.59 8.08 -2.71
N ARG A 125 -1.31 6.94 -3.35
CA ARG A 125 -1.94 6.57 -4.63
C ARG A 125 -2.81 5.33 -4.44
N GLY A 126 -3.98 5.32 -5.07
CA GLY A 126 -4.74 4.10 -5.26
C GLY A 126 -4.15 3.24 -6.38
N TYR A 127 -4.25 1.92 -6.24
CA TYR A 127 -3.88 0.95 -7.27
C TYR A 127 -5.05 0.04 -7.64
N ILE A 128 -5.05 -0.44 -8.87
CA ILE A 128 -5.92 -1.50 -9.37
C ILE A 128 -5.03 -2.70 -9.74
N CYS A 129 -5.50 -3.90 -9.42
CA CYS A 129 -4.95 -5.15 -9.91
C CYS A 129 -6.04 -6.22 -9.80
N ASP A 130 -5.93 -7.26 -10.62
CA ASP A 130 -6.67 -8.50 -10.42
C ASP A 130 -5.90 -9.44 -9.47
N ASP A 131 -6.48 -10.61 -9.22
CA ASP A 131 -5.87 -11.63 -8.37
C ASP A 131 -4.77 -12.44 -9.10
N GLU A 132 -4.53 -12.18 -10.39
CA GLU A 132 -3.49 -12.84 -11.19
C GLU A 132 -2.22 -11.99 -11.30
N TYR A 133 -2.32 -10.68 -11.08
CA TYR A 133 -1.18 -9.77 -11.08
C TYR A 133 -0.12 -10.18 -10.06
N VAL A 134 1.11 -10.39 -10.54
CA VAL A 134 2.24 -10.81 -9.73
C VAL A 134 3.05 -9.59 -9.31
N PHE A 135 3.15 -9.36 -7.99
CA PHE A 135 4.12 -8.42 -7.43
C PHE A 135 5.51 -9.03 -7.49
N HIS A 136 6.48 -8.23 -7.89
CA HIS A 136 7.86 -8.65 -8.03
C HIS A 136 8.52 -8.91 -6.66
N PRO A 137 9.58 -9.73 -6.58
CA PRO A 137 10.26 -10.04 -5.32
C PRO A 137 10.70 -8.80 -4.52
N GLU A 138 11.10 -7.73 -5.19
CA GLU A 138 11.56 -6.46 -4.60
C GLU A 138 10.42 -5.53 -4.14
N ASP A 139 9.18 -5.81 -4.55
CA ASP A 139 8.04 -4.98 -4.20
C ASP A 139 7.81 -5.01 -2.70
N ARG A 140 7.52 -3.84 -2.13
CA ARG A 140 7.40 -3.67 -0.69
C ARG A 140 5.95 -3.58 -0.24
N PHE A 141 5.64 -4.29 0.82
CA PHE A 141 4.36 -4.23 1.52
C PHE A 141 4.54 -3.73 2.95
N ALA A 142 3.53 -3.01 3.43
CA ALA A 142 3.37 -2.64 4.82
C ALA A 142 2.22 -3.43 5.45
N PHE A 143 2.50 -4.09 6.58
CA PHE A 143 1.53 -4.83 7.40
C PHE A 143 1.53 -4.32 8.85
N ILE A 144 0.52 -4.68 9.63
CA ILE A 144 0.58 -4.58 11.08
C ILE A 144 1.31 -5.82 11.61
N GLY A 145 2.42 -5.61 12.32
CA GLY A 145 3.20 -6.68 12.92
C GLY A 145 2.48 -7.31 14.11
N GLY A 146 2.39 -8.63 14.12
CA GLY A 146 1.96 -9.40 15.29
C GLY A 146 2.94 -9.23 16.45
N LYS A 147 2.42 -9.01 17.66
CA LYS A 147 3.21 -9.05 18.91
C LYS A 147 3.67 -10.46 19.23
#